data_AF-A0A522VC44-F1
#
_entry.id   AF-A0A522VC44-F1
#
_cell.length_a   1.000
_cell.length_b   1.000
_cell.length_c   1.000
_cell.angle_alpha   90.00
_cell.angle_beta   90.00
_cell.angle_gamma   90.00
#
_symmetry.space_group_name_H-M   'P 1'
#
loop_
_entity.id
_entity.type
_entity.pdbx_description
1 polymer ?
#
loop_
_entity_poly.entity_id
_entity_poly.type
_entity_poly.pdbx_seq_one_letter_code
_entity_poly.pdbx_strand_id
1 'polypeptide(L)'
;MAEPGDTGHVRFRYAPPDWTPQAALEMAKREGLELGEDHWETLNALQEYYARHEGQAIRRRVLHDALDERFHYKGGLRFLYMLFPGGPLAQGCRLAGLEPPAGAFDPSYGSVA
;
A
#
# COMPACT_ATOMS: atom_id res chain seq x y z
N MET A 1 31.33 -5.02 -8.31
CA MET A 1 30.44 -3.86 -8.37
C MET A 1 29.14 -4.33 -7.73
N ALA A 2 28.89 -3.95 -6.47
CA ALA A 2 27.70 -4.41 -5.77
C ALA A 2 26.54 -3.50 -6.21
N GLU A 3 25.55 -4.07 -6.87
CA GLU A 3 24.29 -3.41 -7.20
C GLU A 3 23.50 -3.25 -5.89
N PRO A 4 23.29 -2.03 -5.36
CA PRO A 4 22.49 -1.85 -4.17
C PRO A 4 21.02 -1.71 -4.60
N GLY A 5 20.25 -2.79 -4.54
CA GLY A 5 18.81 -2.67 -4.83
C GLY A 5 17.98 -3.93 -5.01
N ASP A 6 18.49 -5.14 -4.80
CA ASP A 6 17.61 -6.31 -4.70
C ASP A 6 16.92 -6.30 -3.33
N THR A 7 15.93 -5.43 -3.16
CA THR A 7 14.94 -5.57 -2.10
C THR A 7 14.20 -6.86 -2.40
N GLY A 8 14.52 -7.93 -1.66
CA GLY A 8 14.10 -9.30 -1.89
C GLY A 8 12.71 -9.43 -2.51
N HIS A 9 12.70 -9.73 -3.81
CA HIS A 9 11.60 -10.06 -4.70
C HIS A 9 10.18 -10.21 -4.10
N VAL A 10 9.57 -9.13 -3.60
CA VAL A 10 8.12 -9.07 -3.47
C VAL A 10 7.58 -8.94 -4.89
N ARG A 11 7.12 -10.07 -5.45
CA ARG A 11 6.59 -10.12 -6.81
C ARG A 11 5.19 -9.53 -6.84
N PHE A 12 5.07 -8.27 -7.23
CA PHE A 12 3.81 -7.58 -7.48
C PHE A 12 3.13 -8.13 -8.74
N ARG A 13 2.55 -9.33 -8.65
CA ARG A 13 1.83 -9.98 -9.76
C ARG A 13 0.49 -9.31 -10.07
N TYR A 14 -0.10 -8.68 -9.06
CA TYR A 14 -1.42 -8.06 -9.11
C TYR A 14 -1.35 -6.54 -9.16
N ALA A 15 -0.15 -5.97 -9.37
CA ALA A 15 0.01 -4.54 -9.52
C ALA A 15 -0.78 -4.03 -10.74
N PRO A 16 -1.37 -2.83 -10.63
CA PRO A 16 -1.90 -2.15 -11.79
C PRO A 16 -0.80 -1.91 -12.84
N PRO A 17 -1.13 -1.92 -14.15
CA PRO A 17 -0.14 -1.78 -15.21
C PRO A 17 0.59 -0.43 -15.22
N ASP A 18 -0.01 0.61 -14.63
CA ASP A 18 0.57 1.96 -14.51
C ASP A 18 1.45 2.11 -13.25
N TRP A 19 1.45 1.12 -12.36
CA TRP A 19 2.17 1.18 -11.10
C TRP A 19 3.56 0.56 -11.20
N THR A 20 4.55 1.21 -10.58
CA THR A 20 5.91 0.69 -10.46
C THR A 20 6.42 0.83 -9.03
N PRO A 21 7.34 -0.05 -8.58
CA PRO A 21 7.97 0.08 -7.27
C PRO A 21 8.69 1.43 -7.11
N GLN A 22 9.30 1.94 -8.18
CA GLN A 22 9.96 3.25 -8.17
C GLN A 22 8.96 4.38 -7.90
N ALA A 23 7.77 4.35 -8.50
CA ALA A 23 6.73 5.34 -8.24
C ALA A 23 6.26 5.31 -6.77
N ALA A 24 6.10 4.11 -6.19
CA ALA A 24 5.76 3.96 -4.77
C ALA A 24 6.86 4.53 -3.86
N LEU A 25 8.13 4.26 -4.15
CA LEU A 25 9.28 4.80 -3.41
C LEU A 25 9.33 6.32 -3.46
N GLU A 26 9.17 6.91 -4.64
CA GLU A 26 9.17 8.36 -4.83
C GLU A 26 8.02 9.02 -4.05
N MET A 27 6.84 8.39 -4.06
CA MET A 27 5.68 8.87 -3.32
C MET A 27 5.88 8.76 -1.80
N ALA A 28 6.35 7.62 -1.32
CA ALA A 28 6.66 7.42 0.10
C ALA A 28 7.70 8.45 0.58
N LYS A 29 8.74 8.69 -0.22
CA LYS A 29 9.77 9.69 0.08
C LYS A 29 9.22 11.11 0.16
N ARG A 30 8.26 11.47 -0.70
CA ARG A 30 7.55 12.77 -0.61
C ARG A 30 6.73 12.89 0.67
N GLU A 31 6.18 11.79 1.16
CA GLU A 31 5.44 11.71 2.43
C GLU A 31 6.36 11.53 3.66
N GLY A 32 7.68 11.47 3.46
CA GLY A 32 8.65 11.22 4.55
C GLY A 32 8.58 9.79 5.11
N LEU A 33 8.10 8.84 4.32
CA LEU A 33 7.99 7.43 4.66
C LEU A 33 9.07 6.61 3.96
N GLU A 34 9.71 5.70 4.69
CA GLU A 34 10.64 4.71 4.14
C GLU A 34 9.91 3.38 3.92
N LEU A 35 9.90 2.88 2.68
CA LEU A 35 9.28 1.58 2.36
C LEU A 35 10.23 0.44 2.71
N GLY A 36 9.99 -0.16 3.87
CA GLY A 36 10.62 -1.42 4.29
C GLY A 36 9.88 -2.64 3.75
N GLU A 37 10.39 -3.83 4.09
CA GLU A 37 9.82 -5.11 3.67
C GLU A 37 8.34 -5.26 4.07
N ASP A 38 7.97 -4.80 5.26
CA ASP A 38 6.59 -4.84 5.74
C ASP A 38 5.65 -3.91 4.95
N HIS A 39 6.16 -2.75 4.52
CA HIS A 39 5.40 -1.84 3.66
C HIS A 39 5.13 -2.50 2.32
N TRP A 40 6.15 -3.12 1.71
CA TRP A 40 6.01 -3.85 0.46
C TRP A 40 5.07 -5.04 0.56
N GLU A 41 5.11 -5.78 1.67
CA GLU A 41 4.15 -6.86 1.95
C GLU A 41 2.72 -6.31 2.01
N THR A 42 2.51 -5.18 2.67
CA THR A 42 1.20 -4.51 2.76
C THR A 42 0.70 -4.07 1.39
N LEU A 43 1.57 -3.44 0.59
CA LEU A 43 1.25 -3.00 -0.77
C LEU A 43 0.84 -4.18 -1.67
N ASN A 44 1.60 -5.27 -1.61
CA ASN A 44 1.29 -6.48 -2.37
C ASN A 44 -0.02 -7.13 -1.91
N ALA A 45 -0.29 -7.11 -0.60
CA ALA A 45 -1.55 -7.59 -0.04
C ALA A 45 -2.76 -6.80 -0.55
N LEU A 46 -2.63 -5.47 -0.60
CA LEU A 46 -3.66 -4.58 -1.13
C LEU A 46 -3.92 -4.86 -2.60
N GLN A 47 -2.87 -4.97 -3.42
CA GLN A 47 -3.00 -5.25 -4.86
C GLN A 47 -3.64 -6.61 -5.11
N GLU A 48 -3.21 -7.65 -4.40
CA GLU A 48 -3.84 -8.96 -4.48
C GLU A 48 -5.32 -8.92 -4.08
N TYR A 49 -5.65 -8.21 -3.01
CA TYR A 49 -7.04 -8.07 -2.57
C TYR A 49 -7.89 -7.37 -3.63
N TYR A 50 -7.41 -6.28 -4.20
CA TYR A 50 -8.13 -5.54 -5.24
C TYR A 50 -8.29 -6.36 -6.52
N ALA A 51 -7.25 -7.08 -6.97
CA ALA A 51 -7.33 -7.94 -8.14
C ALA A 51 -8.33 -9.10 -7.95
N ARG A 52 -8.44 -9.65 -6.73
CA ARG A 52 -9.42 -10.71 -6.43
C ARG A 52 -10.86 -10.20 -6.34
N HIS A 53 -11.03 -8.91 -6.04
CA HIS A 53 -12.33 -8.25 -5.87
C HIS A 53 -12.61 -7.24 -6.99
N GLU A 54 -11.91 -7.35 -8.13
CA GLU A 54 -12.07 -6.48 -9.28
C GLU A 54 -13.55 -6.50 -9.75
N GLY A 55 -14.17 -5.33 -9.86
CA GLY A 55 -15.58 -5.18 -10.23
C GLY A 55 -16.58 -5.20 -9.07
N GLN A 56 -16.14 -5.32 -7.81
CA GLN A 56 -16.98 -5.18 -6.62
C GLN A 56 -16.64 -3.92 -5.82
N ALA A 57 -17.64 -3.34 -5.15
CA ALA A 57 -17.43 -2.22 -4.24
C ALA A 57 -16.64 -2.67 -3.00
N ILE A 58 -15.32 -2.48 -3.03
CA ILE A 58 -14.43 -2.73 -1.89
C ILE A 58 -14.89 -1.85 -0.73
N ARG A 59 -15.40 -2.47 0.33
CA ARG A 59 -15.75 -1.74 1.55
C ARG A 59 -14.52 -1.57 2.41
N ARG A 60 -14.27 -0.32 2.82
CA ARG A 60 -13.14 0.05 3.71
C ARG A 60 -13.06 -0.84 4.95
N ARG A 61 -14.20 -1.19 5.57
CA ARG A 61 -14.24 -2.10 6.71
C ARG A 61 -13.73 -3.51 6.39
N VAL A 62 -14.09 -4.06 5.24
CA VAL A 62 -13.69 -5.42 4.85
C VAL A 62 -12.19 -5.46 4.53
N LEU A 63 -11.69 -4.45 3.80
CA LEU A 63 -10.26 -4.32 3.53
C LEU A 63 -9.46 -4.18 4.84
N HIS A 64 -9.97 -3.39 5.77
CA HIS A 64 -9.37 -3.18 7.08
C HIS A 64 -9.33 -4.47 7.91
N ASP A 65 -10.42 -5.23 7.92
CA ASP A 65 -10.50 -6.53 8.61
C ASP A 65 -9.55 -7.57 7.98
N ALA A 66 -9.51 -7.64 6.64
CA ALA A 66 -8.62 -8.53 5.90
C ALA A 66 -7.14 -8.21 6.15
N LEU A 67 -6.78 -6.93 6.27
CA LEU A 67 -5.43 -6.51 6.62
C LEU A 67 -5.12 -6.81 8.10
N ASP A 68 -6.06 -6.59 9.02
CA ASP A 68 -5.87 -6.94 10.42
C ASP A 68 -5.60 -8.45 10.59
N GLU A 69 -6.39 -9.29 9.92
CA GLU A 69 -6.21 -10.74 9.93
C GLU A 69 -4.89 -11.15 9.27
N ARG A 70 -4.57 -10.58 8.10
CA ARG A 70 -3.32 -10.91 7.37
C ARG A 70 -2.08 -10.54 8.18
N PHE A 71 -2.09 -9.41 8.88
CA PHE A 71 -0.97 -8.93 9.69
C PHE A 71 -1.11 -9.29 11.17
N HIS A 72 -2.10 -10.12 11.56
CA HIS A 72 -2.39 -10.44 12.95
C HIS A 72 -1.14 -10.94 13.70
N TYR A 73 -0.33 -11.76 13.01
CA TYR A 73 0.93 -12.31 13.51
C TYR A 73 2.02 -11.25 13.80
N LYS A 74 1.94 -10.06 13.19
CA LYS A 74 2.82 -8.91 13.42
C LYS A 74 2.23 -7.86 14.35
N GLY A 75 1.01 -8.04 14.84
CA GLY A 75 0.27 -7.06 15.65
C GLY A 75 -0.95 -6.45 14.95
N GLY A 76 -1.33 -7.02 13.81
CA GLY A 76 -2.54 -6.68 13.05
C GLY A 76 -2.55 -5.22 12.64
N LEU A 77 -3.68 -4.60 12.84
CA LEU A 77 -3.91 -3.25 12.39
C LEU A 77 -3.12 -2.19 13.17
N ARG A 78 -2.78 -2.46 14.44
CA ARG A 78 -1.91 -1.58 15.23
C ARG A 78 -0.54 -1.47 14.60
N PHE A 79 0.00 -2.58 14.11
CA PHE A 79 1.27 -2.61 13.39
C PHE A 79 1.20 -1.80 12.09
N LEU A 80 0.12 -1.98 11.32
CA LEU A 80 -0.10 -1.23 10.09
C LEU A 80 -0.21 0.28 10.31
N TYR A 81 -0.83 0.74 11.41
CA TYR A 81 -0.84 2.16 11.77
C TYR A 81 0.54 2.70 12.19
N MET A 82 1.44 1.85 12.69
CA MET A 82 2.83 2.26 12.95
C MET A 82 3.62 2.38 11.65
N LEU A 83 3.36 1.49 10.67
CA LEU A 83 4.00 1.55 9.36
C LEU A 83 3.49 2.72 8.52
N PHE A 84 2.18 3.00 8.58
CA PHE A 84 1.52 4.02 7.78
C PHE A 84 0.84 5.04 8.72
N PRO A 85 1.55 6.09 9.15
CA PRO A 85 1.00 7.09 10.05
C PRO A 85 -0.18 7.88 9.44
N GLY A 86 -0.23 8.01 8.11
CA GLY A 86 -1.36 8.57 7.36
C GLY A 86 -2.54 7.62 7.20
N GLY A 87 -2.45 6.42 7.77
CA GLY A 87 -3.47 5.39 7.72
C GLY A 87 -3.14 4.31 6.69
N PRO A 88 -3.17 3.02 7.06
CA PRO A 88 -2.71 1.93 6.20
C PRO A 88 -3.56 1.72 4.96
N LEU A 89 -4.84 2.08 5.01
CA LEU A 89 -5.70 2.02 3.83
C LEU A 89 -5.49 3.23 2.92
N ALA A 90 -5.50 4.45 3.46
CA ALA A 90 -5.37 5.66 2.64
C ALA A 90 -3.98 5.76 2.01
N GLN A 91 -2.94 5.69 2.85
CA GLN A 91 -1.55 5.77 2.42
C GLN A 91 -1.13 4.49 1.68
N GLY A 92 -1.51 3.32 2.17
CA GLY A 92 -1.18 2.05 1.52
C GLY A 92 -1.84 1.87 0.14
N CYS A 93 -3.13 2.19 -0.03
CA CYS A 93 -3.78 2.09 -1.36
C CYS A 93 -3.15 3.08 -2.34
N ARG A 94 -2.88 4.31 -1.89
CA ARG A 94 -2.22 5.34 -2.71
C ARG A 94 -0.84 4.87 -3.18
N LEU A 95 -0.01 4.38 -2.26
CA LEU A 95 1.31 3.84 -2.56
C LEU A 95 1.24 2.57 -3.40
N ALA A 96 0.16 1.79 -3.33
CA ALA A 96 -0.07 0.59 -4.13
C ALA A 96 -0.56 0.89 -5.55
N GLY A 97 -0.84 2.16 -5.88
CA GLY A 97 -1.43 2.56 -7.16
C GLY A 97 -2.91 2.19 -7.29
N LEU A 98 -3.61 2.02 -6.16
CA LEU A 98 -5.00 1.61 -6.11
C LEU A 98 -5.90 2.79 -5.74
N GLU A 99 -7.10 2.82 -6.32
CA GLU A 99 -8.09 3.83 -5.97
C GLU A 99 -8.65 3.55 -4.56
N PRO A 100 -8.43 4.44 -3.58
CA PRO A 100 -8.89 4.21 -2.22
C PRO A 100 -10.43 4.39 -2.15
N PRO A 101 -11.13 3.62 -1.30
CA PRO A 101 -12.59 3.65 -1.24
C PRO A 101 -13.11 5.02 -0.78
N ALA A 102 -14.12 5.54 -1.49
CA ALA A 102 -14.77 6.85 -1.31
C ALA A 102 -14.87 7.30 0.16
N GLY A 103 -14.06 8.31 0.54
CA GLY A 103 -13.91 8.82 1.91
C GLY A 103 -12.54 8.59 2.56
N ALA A 104 -11.58 7.98 1.85
CA ALA A 104 -10.17 7.92 2.24
C ALA A 104 -9.28 8.90 1.43
N PHE A 105 -9.88 9.67 0.52
CA PHE A 105 -9.21 10.66 -0.31
C PHE A 105 -9.21 12.01 0.40
N ASP A 106 -8.07 12.41 0.94
CA ASP A 106 -7.82 13.83 1.19
C ASP A 106 -7.16 14.42 -0.06
N PRO A 107 -7.85 15.29 -0.83
CA PRO A 107 -7.32 15.87 -2.07
C PRO A 107 -6.15 16.84 -1.85
N SER A 108 -5.69 17.06 -0.61
CA SER A 108 -4.64 18.05 -0.32
C SER A 108 -3.23 17.65 -0.76
N TYR A 109 -3.00 16.42 -1.25
CA TYR A 109 -1.64 15.93 -1.60
C TYR A 109 -1.31 15.88 -3.09
N GLY A 110 -2.17 16.45 -3.94
CA GLY A 110 -2.00 16.51 -5.40
C GLY A 110 -1.90 17.93 -5.92
N SER A 111 -0.89 18.70 -5.50
CA SER A 111 -0.52 19.95 -6.17
C SER A 111 0.95 20.26 -5.89
N VAL A 112 1.85 19.55 -6.58
CA VAL A 112 3.20 20.06 -6.82
C VAL A 112 3.49 19.94 -8.32
N ALA A 113 3.27 21.09 -8.98
CA ALA A 113 3.72 21.58 -10.28
C ALA A 113 3.48 20.73 -11.55
#